data_AF-A0A507ANF6-F1
#
_entry.id   AF-A0A507ANF6-F1
#
_cell.length_a   1.000
_cell.length_b   1.000
_cell.length_c   1.000
_cell.angle_alpha   90.00
_cell.angle_beta   90.00
_cell.angle_gamma   90.00
#
_symmetry.space_group_name_H-M   'P 1'
#
loop_
_entity.id
_entity.type
_entity.pdbx_description
1 polymer ?
#
loop_
_entity_poly.entity_id
_entity_poly.type
_entity_poly.pdbx_seq_one_letter_code
_entity_poly.pdbx_strand_id
1 'polypeptide(L)'
;MEMRKISLILFLTPFMIAQRVFIDGQPAYKQLPPCAEVPLSGIVRDMRSGCGDGQKTTSYNCFCTASSSKFSSIISTAVASSCAAKNTVDPVSAASSALDVFNSYCHGVFFDFSGAIVV
;
A
#
# COMPACT_ATOMS: atom_id res chain seq x y z
N MET A 1 1.48 -55.43 -6.81
CA MET A 1 2.38 -54.37 -7.29
C MET A 1 1.81 -53.04 -6.81
N GLU A 2 2.37 -52.54 -5.70
CA GLU A 2 2.01 -51.29 -5.04
C GLU A 2 2.67 -50.11 -5.77
N MET A 3 1.89 -49.22 -6.39
CA MET A 3 2.40 -47.94 -6.89
C MET A 3 2.06 -46.84 -5.90
N ARG A 4 2.95 -46.61 -4.94
CA ARG A 4 3.01 -45.36 -4.16
C ARG A 4 3.30 -44.21 -5.13
N LYS A 5 2.25 -43.57 -5.64
CA LYS A 5 2.33 -42.28 -6.35
C LYS A 5 2.71 -41.21 -5.31
N ILE A 6 4.02 -41.00 -5.15
CA ILE A 6 4.58 -39.89 -4.39
C ILE A 6 4.23 -38.63 -5.17
N SER A 7 3.13 -37.99 -4.80
CA SER A 7 2.78 -36.65 -5.27
C SER A 7 3.80 -35.69 -4.66
N LEU A 8 4.79 -35.26 -5.45
CA LEU A 8 5.66 -34.15 -5.09
C LEU A 8 4.78 -32.90 -5.02
N ILE A 9 4.33 -32.56 -3.82
CA ILE A 9 3.82 -31.23 -3.52
C ILE A 9 5.05 -30.31 -3.54
N LEU A 10 5.28 -29.65 -4.68
CA LEU A 10 6.19 -28.53 -4.80
C LEU A 10 5.59 -27.40 -3.95
N PHE A 11 5.94 -27.35 -2.66
CA PHE A 11 5.65 -26.19 -1.83
C PHE A 11 6.43 -25.02 -2.44
N LEU A 12 5.74 -24.23 -3.25
CA LEU A 12 6.15 -22.88 -3.60
C LEU A 12 6.26 -22.12 -2.27
N THR A 13 7.44 -22.17 -1.65
CA THR A 13 7.76 -21.30 -0.54
C THR A 13 7.63 -19.88 -1.05
N PRO A 14 6.71 -19.07 -0.51
CA PRO A 14 6.63 -17.67 -0.90
C PRO A 14 7.99 -17.07 -0.55
N PHE A 15 8.71 -16.68 -1.59
CA PHE A 15 9.94 -15.93 -1.45
C PHE A 15 9.48 -14.59 -0.89
N MET A 16 9.53 -14.44 0.43
CA MET A 16 9.41 -13.13 1.09
C MET A 16 10.63 -12.34 0.63
N ILE A 17 10.54 -11.78 -0.58
CA ILE A 17 11.49 -10.81 -1.07
C ILE A 17 11.31 -9.65 -0.09
N ALA A 18 12.33 -9.39 0.71
CA ALA A 18 12.47 -8.13 1.43
C ALA A 18 12.70 -7.02 0.38
N GLN A 19 11.66 -6.76 -0.42
CA GLN A 19 11.61 -5.63 -1.30
C GLN A 19 11.61 -4.43 -0.38
N ARG A 20 12.40 -3.41 -0.72
CA ARG A 20 12.17 -2.09 -0.16
C ARG A 20 10.75 -1.74 -0.56
N VAL A 21 9.79 -1.96 0.34
CA VAL A 21 8.39 -1.75 0.03
C VAL A 21 8.24 -0.25 -0.03
N PHE A 22 8.21 0.28 -1.23
CA PHE A 22 7.74 1.63 -1.46
C PHE A 22 6.25 1.53 -1.84
N ILE A 23 5.47 2.52 -1.42
CA ILE A 23 4.02 2.53 -1.64
C ILE A 23 3.65 2.56 -3.14
N ASP A 24 4.54 3.06 -4.01
CA ASP A 24 4.40 3.08 -5.47
C ASP A 24 4.66 1.71 -6.14
N GLY A 25 5.18 0.74 -5.39
CA GLY A 25 5.25 -0.66 -5.83
C GLY A 25 3.89 -1.33 -5.94
N GLN A 26 2.86 -0.75 -5.31
CA GLN A 26 1.50 -1.28 -5.37
C GLN A 26 0.85 -0.93 -6.73
N PRO A 27 0.38 -1.88 -7.56
CA PRO A 27 -0.32 -1.59 -8.81
C PRO A 27 -1.53 -0.66 -8.64
N ALA A 28 -2.25 -0.78 -7.52
CA ALA A 28 -3.35 0.13 -7.18
C ALA A 28 -2.89 1.58 -6.93
N TYR A 29 -1.63 1.82 -6.57
CA TYR A 29 -1.07 3.18 -6.47
C TYR A 29 -1.10 3.90 -7.82
N LYS A 30 -0.77 3.20 -8.91
CA LYS A 30 -0.76 3.77 -10.27
C LYS A 30 -2.15 4.09 -10.82
N GLN A 31 -3.20 3.56 -10.19
CA GLN A 31 -4.58 3.82 -10.55
C GLN A 31 -5.17 5.01 -9.78
N LEU A 32 -4.47 5.50 -8.76
CA LEU A 32 -4.94 6.66 -8.00
C LEU A 32 -4.95 7.91 -8.90
N PRO A 33 -6.00 8.75 -8.80
CA PRO A 33 -5.99 10.03 -9.47
C PRO A 33 -4.87 10.92 -8.89
N PRO A 34 -4.34 11.88 -9.67
CA PRO A 34 -3.25 12.74 -9.21
C PRO A 34 -3.58 13.50 -7.91
N CYS A 35 -4.85 13.81 -7.68
CA CYS A 35 -5.31 14.48 -6.47
C CYS A 35 -5.12 13.62 -5.20
N ALA A 36 -5.09 12.30 -5.33
CA ALA A 36 -4.89 11.34 -4.24
C ALA A 36 -3.44 10.83 -4.19
N GLU A 37 -2.82 10.61 -5.36
CA GLU A 37 -1.43 10.17 -5.48
C GLU A 37 -0.47 11.16 -4.80
N VAL A 38 -0.59 12.46 -5.12
CA VAL A 38 0.29 13.51 -4.60
C VAL A 38 0.31 13.57 -3.07
N PRO A 39 -0.82 13.70 -2.35
CA PRO A 39 -0.80 13.72 -0.89
C PRO A 39 -0.33 12.39 -0.31
N LEU A 40 -0.71 11.25 -0.90
CA LEU A 40 -0.27 9.93 -0.41
C LEU A 40 1.26 9.79 -0.52
N SER A 41 1.84 10.20 -1.65
CA SER A 41 3.29 10.25 -1.88
C SER A 41 3.97 11.18 -0.88
N GLY A 42 3.46 12.40 -0.70
CA GLY A 42 4.05 13.38 0.22
C GLY A 42 4.06 12.92 1.68
N ILE A 43 3.02 12.19 2.10
CA ILE A 43 2.93 11.69 3.47
C ILE A 43 3.85 10.49 3.69
N VAL A 44 3.77 9.47 2.84
CA VAL A 44 4.43 8.17 3.08
C VAL A 44 5.84 8.12 2.49
N ARG A 45 6.03 8.64 1.27
CA ARG A 45 7.31 8.58 0.54
C ARG A 45 8.22 9.76 0.90
N ASP A 46 7.69 10.98 0.93
CA ASP A 46 8.46 12.16 1.33
C ASP A 46 8.51 12.34 2.86
N MET A 47 7.81 11.47 3.60
CA MET A 47 7.84 11.41 5.07
C MET A 47 7.46 12.74 5.73
N ARG A 48 6.70 13.59 5.03
CA ARG A 48 6.47 15.00 5.40
C ARG A 48 5.63 15.15 6.68
N SER A 49 4.90 14.10 7.04
CA SER A 49 3.98 14.08 8.19
C SER A 49 4.51 13.28 9.40
N GLY A 50 5.77 12.86 9.37
CA GLY A 50 6.41 12.06 10.43
C GLY A 50 7.05 10.78 9.90
N CYS A 51 7.57 9.94 10.81
CA CYS A 51 8.28 8.70 10.46
C CYS A 51 9.55 8.87 9.61
N GLY A 52 10.04 10.10 9.46
CA GLY A 52 11.22 10.43 8.67
C GLY A 52 12.51 9.85 9.26
N ASP A 53 13.18 9.02 8.46
CA ASP A 53 14.50 8.45 8.77
C ASP A 53 15.51 8.63 7.62
N GLY A 54 15.17 9.50 6.65
CA GLY A 54 15.96 9.78 5.46
C GLY A 54 15.70 8.80 4.31
N GLN A 55 14.44 8.47 4.05
CA GLN A 55 14.01 7.51 3.01
C GLN A 55 14.54 6.07 3.23
N LYS A 56 14.87 5.69 4.46
CA LYS A 56 15.21 4.31 4.79
C LYS A 56 13.93 3.49 4.96
N THR A 57 14.07 2.18 4.85
CA THR A 57 12.98 1.20 4.94
C THR A 57 12.41 1.03 6.35
N THR A 58 12.98 1.67 7.36
CA THR A 58 12.50 1.63 8.75
C THR A 58 11.18 2.38 8.95
N SER A 59 10.86 3.28 8.02
CA SER A 59 9.63 4.06 8.03
C SER A 59 8.38 3.20 7.84
N TYR A 60 8.48 2.05 7.17
CA TYR A 60 7.41 1.06 7.12
C TYR A 60 6.89 0.69 8.52
N ASN A 61 7.77 0.36 9.46
CA ASN A 61 7.36 0.00 10.82
C ASN A 61 6.68 1.17 11.55
N CYS A 62 7.12 2.40 11.28
CA CYS A 62 6.50 3.59 11.86
C CYS A 62 5.10 3.84 11.29
N PHE A 63 4.95 3.79 9.96
CA PHE A 63 3.68 3.98 9.29
C PHE A 63 2.70 2.84 9.58
N CYS A 64 3.13 1.59 9.55
CA CYS A 64 2.24 0.43 9.55
C CYS A 64 2.04 -0.21 10.93
N THR A 65 2.98 -0.04 11.85
CA THR A 65 2.91 -0.64 13.18
C THR A 65 2.75 0.40 14.28
N ALA A 66 3.62 1.41 14.32
CA ALA A 66 3.62 2.38 15.42
C ALA A 66 2.54 3.46 15.31
N SER A 67 2.07 3.80 14.10
CA SER A 67 1.19 4.95 13.88
C SER A 67 0.17 4.77 12.75
N SER A 68 -0.16 3.54 12.38
CA SER A 68 -1.05 3.22 11.25
C SER A 68 -2.38 3.97 11.29
N SER A 69 -3.14 3.87 12.38
CA SER A 69 -4.44 4.56 12.49
C SER A 69 -4.32 6.08 12.38
N LYS A 70 -3.24 6.66 12.92
CA LYS A 70 -2.97 8.11 12.82
C LYS A 70 -2.70 8.50 11.37
N PHE A 71 -1.85 7.75 10.67
CA PHE A 71 -1.55 8.05 9.27
C PHE A 71 -2.71 7.77 8.34
N SER A 72 -3.57 6.79 8.61
CA SER A 72 -4.84 6.63 7.91
C SER A 72 -5.70 7.89 7.98
N SER A 73 -5.87 8.48 9.18
CA SER A 73 -6.63 9.74 9.31
C SER A 73 -5.96 10.92 8.60
N ILE A 74 -4.63 11.00 8.64
CA ILE A 74 -3.87 12.07 7.94
C ILE A 74 -4.03 11.93 6.42
N ILE A 75 -3.86 10.71 5.89
CA ILE A 75 -4.00 10.39 4.46
C ILE A 75 -5.41 10.70 3.99
N SER A 76 -6.44 10.18 4.67
CA SER A 76 -7.83 10.38 4.25
C SER A 76 -8.19 11.86 4.21
N THR A 77 -7.78 12.63 5.21
CA THR A 77 -8.03 14.08 5.28
C THR A 77 -7.29 14.83 4.18
N ALA A 78 -6.01 14.51 3.95
CA ALA A 78 -5.20 15.18 2.93
C ALA A 78 -5.70 14.88 1.51
N VAL A 79 -6.05 13.62 1.24
CA VAL A 79 -6.61 13.18 -0.04
C VAL A 79 -7.98 13.81 -0.29
N ALA A 80 -8.90 13.73 0.68
CA ALA A 80 -10.22 14.32 0.54
C ALA A 80 -10.12 15.84 0.28
N SER A 81 -9.27 16.56 1.02
CA SER A 81 -9.07 18.00 0.83
C SER A 81 -8.47 18.33 -0.54
N SER A 82 -7.46 17.57 -0.97
CA SER A 82 -6.80 17.75 -2.27
C SER A 82 -7.76 17.48 -3.44
N CYS A 83 -8.51 16.37 -3.39
CA CYS A 83 -9.47 16.02 -4.43
C CYS A 83 -10.71 16.94 -4.44
N ALA A 84 -11.18 17.39 -3.28
CA ALA A 84 -12.24 18.40 -3.20
C ALA A 84 -11.80 19.73 -3.82
N ALA A 85 -10.57 20.18 -3.56
CA ALA A 85 -10.05 21.41 -4.15
C ALA A 85 -9.88 21.31 -5.68
N LYS A 86 -9.52 20.13 -6.18
CA LYS A 86 -9.33 19.86 -7.62
C LYS A 86 -10.64 19.62 -8.37
N ASN A 87 -11.72 19.23 -7.68
CA ASN A 87 -13.01 18.83 -8.27
C ASN A 87 -12.87 17.77 -9.38
N THR A 88 -11.86 16.91 -9.29
CA THR A 88 -11.54 15.91 -10.33
C THR A 88 -12.27 14.59 -10.14
N VAL A 89 -12.52 14.21 -8.89
CA VAL A 89 -13.16 12.96 -8.47
C VAL A 89 -13.86 13.19 -7.13
N ASP A 90 -14.79 12.30 -6.79
CA ASP A 90 -15.42 12.31 -5.46
C ASP A 90 -14.33 12.16 -4.36
N PRO A 91 -14.24 13.13 -3.42
CA PRO A 91 -13.16 13.16 -2.44
C PRO A 91 -13.23 11.99 -1.44
N VAL A 92 -14.43 11.48 -1.14
CA VAL A 92 -14.61 10.35 -0.22
C VAL A 92 -14.12 9.06 -0.86
N SER A 93 -14.50 8.81 -2.11
CA SER A 93 -14.06 7.65 -2.88
C SER A 93 -12.55 7.65 -3.08
N ALA A 94 -11.97 8.81 -3.43
CA ALA A 94 -10.53 8.96 -3.58
C ALA A 94 -9.76 8.70 -2.28
N ALA A 95 -10.29 9.19 -1.14
CA ALA A 95 -9.71 8.92 0.17
C ALA A 95 -9.78 7.42 0.53
N SER A 96 -10.90 6.75 0.22
CA SER A 96 -11.03 5.30 0.42
C SER A 96 -10.01 4.52 -0.40
N SER A 97 -9.86 4.81 -1.70
CA SER A 97 -8.89 4.11 -2.54
C SER A 97 -7.45 4.35 -2.08
N ALA A 98 -7.11 5.56 -1.62
CA ALA A 98 -5.79 5.85 -1.06
C ALA A 98 -5.52 5.09 0.25
N LEU A 99 -6.55 4.92 1.09
CA LEU A 99 -6.48 4.11 2.30
C LEU A 99 -6.30 2.62 1.99
N ASP A 100 -6.98 2.10 0.96
CA ASP A 100 -6.82 0.70 0.54
C ASP A 100 -5.39 0.43 0.07
N VAL A 101 -4.80 1.36 -0.69
CA VAL A 101 -3.38 1.30 -1.09
C VAL A 101 -2.46 1.34 0.13
N PHE A 102 -2.73 2.24 1.09
CA PHE A 102 -1.95 2.33 2.34
C PHE A 102 -2.06 1.06 3.20
N ASN A 103 -3.26 0.49 3.31
CA ASN A 103 -3.47 -0.76 4.06
C ASN A 103 -2.77 -1.93 3.37
N SER A 104 -2.89 -2.04 2.05
CA SER A 104 -2.21 -3.07 1.25
C SER A 104 -0.70 -2.96 1.36
N TYR A 105 -0.16 -1.73 1.29
CA TYR A 105 1.23 -1.42 1.60
C TYR A 105 1.64 -1.94 2.99
N CYS A 106 0.82 -1.68 4.01
CA CYS A 106 1.10 -2.12 5.37
C CYS A 106 0.98 -3.63 5.60
N HIS A 107 0.19 -4.34 4.80
CA HIS A 107 0.02 -5.78 4.93
C HIS A 107 0.91 -6.57 3.96
N GLY A 108 1.69 -5.88 3.11
CA GLY A 108 2.51 -6.51 2.08
C GLY A 108 1.68 -7.25 1.01
N VAL A 109 0.39 -6.91 0.91
CA VAL A 109 -0.54 -7.56 -0.01
C VAL A 109 -0.52 -6.79 -1.31
N PHE A 110 -0.21 -7.45 -2.42
CA PHE A 110 -0.34 -6.86 -3.74
C PHE A 110 -1.69 -7.27 -4.33
N PHE A 111 -2.53 -6.28 -4.66
CA PHE A 111 -3.80 -6.55 -5.35
C PHE A 111 -3.54 -6.56 -6.84
N ASP A 112 -3.52 -7.73 -7.46
CA ASP A 112 -3.54 -7.82 -8.91
C ASP A 112 -4.91 -7.35 -9.44
N PHE A 113 -4.93 -6.76 -10.64
CA PHE A 113 -6.14 -6.27 -11.33
C PHE A 113 -7.24 -7.34 -11.45
N SER A 114 -6.91 -8.63 -11.29
CA SER A 114 -7.88 -9.73 -11.25
C SER A 114 -8.60 -9.92 -9.90
N GLY A 115 -8.37 -9.08 -8.90
CA GLY A 115 -9.00 -9.18 -7.56
C GLY A 115 -8.46 -10.33 -6.70
N ALA A 116 -7.38 -10.98 -7.15
CA ALA A 116 -6.70 -12.02 -6.39
C ALA A 116 -5.65 -11.37 -5.47
N ILE A 117 -5.71 -11.72 -4.19
CA ILE A 117 -4.66 -11.46 -3.22
C ILE A 117 -3.46 -12.31 -3.63
N VAL A 118 -2.39 -11.67 -4.12
CA VAL A 118 -1.10 -12.35 -4.32
C VAL A 118 -0.27 -12.09 -3.07
N VAL A 119 -0.05 -13.16 -2.29
CA VAL A 119 0.81 -13.20 -1.10
C VAL A 119 2.20 -13.66 -1.50
#